data_AF-H2C3P3-F1
#
_entry.id   AF-H2C3P3-F1
#
_cell.length_a   1.000
_cell.length_b   1.000
_cell.length_c   1.000
_cell.angle_alpha   90.00
_cell.angle_beta   90.00
_cell.angle_gamma   90.00
#
_symmetry.space_group_name_H-M   'P 1'
#
loop_
_entity.id
_entity.type
_entity.pdbx_description
1 polymer ?
#
loop_
_entity_poly.entity_id
_entity_poly.type
_entity_poly.pdbx_seq_one_letter_code
_entity_poly.pdbx_strand_id
1 'polypeptide(L)'
;MRRLYVFSIPKGEDSEEFDLEILDSIAQKFSLGTLKYYNKKRSRRFTYLYGRFSKGSVVVKMGDSLAMALIKARERKEIRLG
;
A
#
# COMPACT_ATOMS: atom_id res chain seq x y z
N MET A 1 -14.38 3.86 -1.02
CA MET A 1 -14.12 3.68 0.44
C MET A 1 -12.67 3.99 0.85
N ARG A 2 -12.43 4.58 2.03
CA ARG A 2 -11.09 4.72 2.67
C ARG A 2 -10.97 3.76 3.86
N ARG A 3 -9.81 3.14 4.06
CA ARG A 3 -9.51 2.24 5.18
C ARG A 3 -8.13 2.54 5.77
N LEU A 4 -7.97 2.35 7.07
CA LEU A 4 -6.67 2.41 7.74
C LEU A 4 -6.30 0.99 8.19
N TYR A 5 -5.06 0.58 7.94
CA TYR A 5 -4.54 -0.74 8.31
C TYR A 5 -3.22 -0.57 9.04
N VAL A 6 -3.11 -1.14 10.24
CA VAL A 6 -1.89 -1.11 11.06
C VAL A 6 -1.29 -2.51 11.08
N PHE A 7 0.01 -2.61 10.87
CA PHE A 7 0.73 -3.89 10.86
C PHE A 7 2.15 -3.71 11.39
N SER A 8 2.73 -4.79 11.92
CA SER A 8 4.15 -4.85 12.27
C SER A 8 4.99 -4.86 11.00
N ILE A 9 6.07 -4.09 10.99
CA ILE A 9 6.98 -4.07 9.84
C ILE A 9 7.66 -5.43 9.74
N PRO A 10 7.60 -6.13 8.59
CA PRO A 10 8.30 -7.40 8.42
C PRO A 10 9.81 -7.19 8.62
N LYS A 11 10.50 -8.18 9.17
CA LYS A 11 11.97 -8.14 9.23
C LYS A 11 12.54 -8.29 7.82
N GLY A 12 13.42 -7.39 7.41
CA GLY A 12 14.03 -7.43 6.08
C GLY A 12 15.02 -6.28 5.90
N GLU A 13 15.86 -6.37 4.86
CA GLU A 13 16.68 -5.26 4.43
C GLU A 13 15.81 -4.20 3.75
N ASP A 14 16.15 -2.92 3.95
CA ASP A 14 15.44 -1.80 3.37
C ASP A 14 15.73 -1.68 1.86
N SER A 15 15.16 -2.58 1.06
CA SER A 15 15.34 -2.74 -0.39
C SER A 15 14.07 -2.46 -1.20
N GLU A 16 14.20 -2.35 -2.52
CA GLU A 16 13.04 -2.24 -3.42
C GLU A 16 12.15 -3.49 -3.38
N GLU A 17 12.74 -4.69 -3.32
CA GLU A 17 12.00 -5.94 -3.21
C GLU A 17 11.13 -5.95 -1.94
N PHE A 18 11.69 -5.52 -0.81
CA PHE A 18 10.97 -5.38 0.45
C PHE A 18 9.79 -4.40 0.35
N ASP A 19 9.99 -3.26 -0.33
CA ASP A 19 8.90 -2.29 -0.55
C ASP A 19 7.78 -2.89 -1.40
N LEU A 20 8.13 -3.63 -2.44
CA LEU A 20 7.18 -4.29 -3.34
C LEU A 20 6.40 -5.40 -2.62
N GLU A 21 7.05 -6.18 -1.75
CA GLU A 21 6.38 -7.20 -0.92
C GLU A 21 5.33 -6.59 0.01
N ILE A 22 5.65 -5.48 0.69
CA ILE A 22 4.69 -4.76 1.54
C ILE A 22 3.50 -4.29 0.71
N LEU A 23 3.76 -3.68 -0.45
CA LEU A 23 2.72 -3.16 -1.32
C LEU A 23 1.84 -4.27 -1.90
N ASP A 24 2.43 -5.41 -2.30
CA ASP A 24 1.69 -6.55 -2.84
C ASP A 24 0.81 -7.21 -1.76
N SER A 25 1.35 -7.41 -0.55
CA SER A 25 0.57 -7.94 0.59
C SER A 25 -0.67 -7.08 0.88
N ILE A 26 -0.52 -5.74 0.88
CA ILE A 26 -1.65 -4.82 1.04
C ILE A 26 -2.60 -4.92 -0.16
N ALA A 27 -2.07 -5.00 -1.39
CA ALA A 27 -2.87 -5.08 -2.60
C ALA A 27 -3.74 -6.34 -2.65
N GLN A 28 -3.20 -7.49 -2.27
CA GLN A 28 -3.93 -8.75 -2.16
C GLN A 28 -5.03 -8.64 -1.10
N LYS A 29 -4.67 -8.19 0.12
CA LYS A 29 -5.60 -8.06 1.25
C LYS A 29 -6.80 -7.14 0.95
N PHE A 30 -6.58 -6.07 0.19
CA PHE A 30 -7.63 -5.08 -0.14
C PHE A 30 -8.10 -5.14 -1.60
N SER A 31 -7.71 -6.18 -2.35
CA SER A 31 -8.09 -6.39 -3.75
C SER A 31 -7.82 -5.18 -4.66
N LEU A 32 -6.67 -4.53 -4.51
CA LEU A 32 -6.31 -3.29 -5.22
C LEU A 32 -5.88 -3.51 -6.68
N GLY A 33 -5.64 -4.77 -7.08
CA GLY A 33 -5.20 -5.14 -8.42
C GLY A 33 -3.71 -4.87 -8.64
N THR A 34 -3.31 -4.78 -9.91
CA THR A 34 -1.89 -4.65 -10.31
C THR A 34 -1.31 -3.29 -9.92
N LEU A 35 -0.11 -3.30 -9.34
CA LEU A 35 0.70 -2.11 -9.10
C LEU A 35 1.07 -1.47 -10.46
N LYS A 36 0.89 -0.16 -10.57
CA LYS A 36 1.20 0.62 -11.78
C LYS A 36 2.37 1.56 -11.58
N TYR A 37 2.56 2.00 -10.35
CA TYR A 37 3.60 2.93 -9.96
C TYR A 37 3.80 2.85 -8.46
N TYR A 38 5.04 2.97 -8.01
CA TYR A 38 5.33 3.22 -6.61
C TYR A 38 6.43 4.27 -6.45
N ASN A 39 6.50 4.86 -5.27
CA ASN A 39 7.56 5.75 -4.86
C ASN A 39 7.84 5.62 -3.37
N LYS A 40 9.07 5.89 -2.97
CA LYS A 40 9.54 5.89 -1.60
C LYS A 40 10.09 7.24 -1.20
N LYS A 41 9.68 7.72 -0.03
CA LYS A 41 10.21 8.95 0.56
C LYS A 41 10.67 8.70 1.98
N ARG A 42 11.98 8.80 2.22
CA ARG A 42 12.54 8.78 3.57
C ARG A 42 12.43 10.17 4.20
N SER A 43 11.97 10.20 5.44
CA SER A 43 12.01 11.35 6.35
C SER A 43 12.80 10.94 7.59
N ARG A 44 13.28 11.90 8.40
CA ARG A 44 14.20 11.64 9.52
C ARG A 44 13.78 10.46 10.42
N ARG A 45 12.48 10.33 10.72
CA ARG A 45 11.93 9.30 11.61
C ARG A 45 11.01 8.29 10.91
N PHE A 46 10.60 8.57 9.67
CA PHE A 46 9.57 7.76 9.01
C PHE A 46 9.91 7.56 7.55
N THR A 47 9.64 6.37 7.05
CA THR A 47 9.69 6.07 5.62
C THR A 47 8.27 5.96 5.09
N TYR A 48 8.01 6.61 3.94
CA TYR A 48 6.71 6.58 3.29
C TYR A 48 6.79 5.80 1.98
N LEU A 49 5.87 4.86 1.78
CA LEU A 49 5.66 4.16 0.51
C LEU A 49 4.34 4.60 -0.10
N TYR A 50 4.38 5.00 -1.36
CA TYR A 50 3.22 5.39 -2.14
C TYR A 50 3.00 4.34 -3.22
N GLY A 51 1.89 3.61 -3.18
CA GLY A 51 1.54 2.62 -4.19
C GLY A 51 0.30 3.05 -4.96
N ARG A 52 0.36 3.07 -6.29
CA ARG A 52 -0.80 3.28 -7.17
C ARG A 52 -1.12 1.97 -7.90
N PHE A 53 -2.35 1.50 -7.71
CA PHE A 53 -2.84 0.25 -8.27
C PHE A 53 -3.98 0.49 -9.26
N SER A 54 -4.34 -0.52 -10.04
CA SER A 54 -5.43 -0.42 -11.03
C SER A 54 -6.79 -0.11 -10.38
N LYS A 55 -7.04 -0.58 -9.14
CA LYS A 55 -8.30 -0.38 -8.41
C LYS A 55 -8.14 0.49 -7.15
N GLY A 56 -7.03 1.19 -6.98
CA GLY A 56 -6.87 2.05 -5.80
C GLY A 56 -5.48 2.63 -5.60
N SER A 57 -5.26 3.18 -4.41
CA SER A 57 -3.96 3.70 -3.99
C SER A 57 -3.72 3.44 -2.50
N VAL A 58 -2.45 3.34 -2.12
CA VAL A 58 -1.99 3.13 -0.76
C VAL A 58 -0.92 4.16 -0.43
N VAL A 59 -0.96 4.67 0.80
CA VAL A 59 0.17 5.36 1.42
C VAL A 59 0.53 4.61 2.70
N VAL A 60 1.72 4.05 2.76
CA VAL A 60 2.28 3.41 3.96
C VAL A 60 3.20 4.40 4.66
N LYS A 61 3.07 4.53 5.97
CA LYS A 61 4.01 5.21 6.85
C LYS A 61 4.65 4.17 7.76
N MET A 62 5.96 3.97 7.63
CA MET A 62 6.76 3.03 8.41
C MET A 62 7.55 3.80 9.48
N GLY A 63 7.43 3.37 10.75
CA GLY A 63 8.28 3.79 11.86
C GLY A 63 9.28 2.69 12.25
N ASP A 64 9.64 2.61 13.53
CA ASP A 64 10.69 1.67 14.00
C ASP A 64 10.21 0.21 14.05
N SER A 65 8.94 -0.02 14.38
CA SER A 65 8.38 -1.38 14.56
C SER A 65 6.99 -1.56 13.95
N LEU A 66 6.28 -0.46 13.69
CA LEU A 66 4.91 -0.44 13.21
C LEU A 66 4.80 0.38 11.92
N ALA A 67 3.94 -0.08 11.04
CA ALA A 67 3.53 0.62 9.84
C ALA A 67 2.02 0.86 9.83
N MET A 68 1.64 1.98 9.22
CA MET A 68 0.24 2.34 8.98
C MET A 68 0.02 2.55 7.49
N ALA A 69 -0.93 1.83 6.89
CA ALA A 69 -1.34 1.99 5.50
C ALA A 69 -2.71 2.68 5.43
N LEU A 70 -2.76 3.81 4.71
CA LEU A 70 -4.01 4.45 4.29
C LEU A 70 -4.39 3.93 2.91
N ILE A 71 -5.46 3.16 2.83
CA ILE A 71 -5.96 2.53 1.60
C ILE A 71 -7.15 3.33 1.05
N LYS A 72 -7.09 3.66 -0.24
CA LYS A 72 -8.18 4.25 -1.00
C LYS A 72 -8.53 3.32 -2.17
N ALA A 73 -9.51 2.46 -1.97
CA ALA A 73 -10.03 1.59 -3.02
C ALA A 73 -11.09 2.33 -3.85
N ARG A 74 -11.03 2.16 -5.17
CA ARG A 74 -12.10 2.55 -6.10
C ARG A 74 -13.21 1.51 -5.98
N GLU A 75 -14.42 1.97 -5.72
CA GLU A 75 -15.60 1.10 -5.81
C GLU A 75 -15.73 0.62 -7.25
N ARG A 76 -15.95 -0.69 -7.43
CA ARG A 76 -16.44 -1.21 -8.71
C ARG A 76 -17.78 -0.52 -8.95
N LYS A 77 -17.85 0.41 -9.90
CA LYS A 77 -19.12 0.68 -10.56
C LYS A 77 -19.52 -0.64 -11.21
N GLU A 78 -20.52 -1.32 -10.67
CA GLU A 78 -21.19 -2.39 -11.39
C GLU A 78 -21.71 -1.77 -12.69
N ILE A 79 -21.08 -2.11 -13.81
CA ILE A 79 -21.65 -1.83 -15.12
C ILE A 79 -22.75 -2.86 -15.26
N ARG A 80 -23.99 -2.47 -14.93
CA ARG A 80 -25.17 -3.26 -15.30
C ARG A 80 -25.30 -3.16 -16.82
N LEU A 81 -24.82 -4.17 -17.53
CA LEU A 81 -25.23 -4.43 -18.90
C LEU A 81 -26.59 -5.12 -18.79
N GLY A 82 -27.66 -4.34 -18.96
CA GLY A 82 -29.03 -4.80 -19.16
C GLY A 82 -29.42 -4.65 -20.61
#